data_AF-A0A942XLC9-F1
#
_entry.id   AF-A0A942XLC9-F1
#
_cell.length_a   1.000
_cell.length_b   1.000
_cell.length_c   1.000
_cell.angle_alpha   90.00
_cell.angle_beta   90.00
_cell.angle_gamma   90.00
#
_symmetry.space_group_name_H-M   'P 1'
#
loop_
_entity.id
_entity.type
_entity.pdbx_description
1 polymer ?
#
loop_
_entity_poly.entity_id
_entity_poly.type
_entity_poly.pdbx_seq_one_letter_code
_entity_poly.pdbx_strand_id
1 'polypeptide(L)'
;MADKFLDFADMEDVKEAVRMTRLGQLLLEEGIEKGMKEGIKTGEQEAKLNNARNLLDILDEKMIAERIGLPLETVRKLKKERDR
;
A
#
# COMPACT_ATOMS: atom_id res chain seq x y z
N MET A 1 9.82 26.77 1.17
CA MET A 1 10.80 27.85 1.45
C MET A 1 11.57 27.64 2.76
N ALA A 2 11.54 26.44 3.38
CA ALA A 2 12.44 26.08 4.50
C ALA A 2 13.69 25.32 4.01
N ASP A 3 13.54 24.47 2.98
CA ASP A 3 14.65 23.73 2.34
C ASP A 3 15.76 24.61 1.71
N LYS A 4 15.55 25.93 1.68
CA LYS A 4 16.48 26.88 1.06
C LYS A 4 17.52 27.44 2.03
N PHE A 5 17.45 27.11 3.31
CA PHE A 5 18.23 27.77 4.38
C PHE A 5 18.83 26.84 5.45
N LEU A 6 18.69 25.52 5.31
CA LEU A 6 19.24 24.54 6.25
C LEU A 6 20.09 23.55 5.48
N ASP A 7 21.36 23.38 5.88
CA ASP A 7 22.19 22.31 5.33
C ASP A 7 21.65 20.94 5.82
N PHE A 8 21.95 19.85 5.11
CA PHE A 8 21.44 18.51 5.46
C PHE A 8 21.73 18.11 6.92
N ALA A 9 22.85 18.56 7.47
CA ALA A 9 23.20 18.34 8.88
C ALA A 9 22.24 19.07 9.83
N ASP A 10 21.86 20.32 9.52
CA ASP A 10 20.95 21.12 10.33
C ASP A 10 19.53 20.52 10.35
N MET A 11 19.13 19.85 9.26
CA MET A 11 17.82 19.19 9.19
C MET A 11 17.72 17.95 10.08
N GLU A 12 18.78 17.18 10.25
CA GLU A 12 18.76 16.02 11.15
C GLU A 12 18.68 16.47 12.61
N ASP A 13 19.37 17.55 12.97
CA ASP A 13 19.28 18.16 14.30
C ASP A 13 17.88 18.71 14.59
N VAL A 14 17.26 19.40 13.62
CA VAL A 14 15.87 19.87 13.72
C VAL A 14 14.90 18.70 13.84
N LYS A 15 15.08 17.65 13.06
CA LYS A 15 14.25 16.44 13.13
C LYS A 15 14.35 15.79 14.50
N GLU A 16 15.55 15.69 15.08
CA GLU A 16 15.74 15.09 16.39
C GLU A 16 15.14 15.96 17.51
N ALA A 17 15.32 17.29 17.42
CA ALA A 17 14.65 18.24 18.31
C ALA A 17 13.13 18.11 18.25
N VAL A 18 12.54 18.02 17.05
CA VAL A 18 11.10 17.84 16.85
C VAL A 18 10.63 16.49 17.41
N ARG A 19 11.36 15.40 17.15
CA ARG A 19 11.03 14.04 17.63
C ARG A 19 10.96 13.95 19.15
N MET A 20 11.79 14.73 19.86
CA MET A 20 11.75 14.79 21.32
C MET A 20 10.52 15.53 21.88
N THR A 21 9.83 16.33 21.06
CA THR A 21 8.63 17.03 21.50
C THR A 21 7.40 16.12 21.53
N ARG A 22 6.41 16.48 22.35
CA ARG A 22 5.10 15.81 22.35
C ARG A 22 4.43 15.86 20.98
N LEU A 23 4.59 16.97 20.26
CA LEU A 23 4.05 17.11 18.90
C LEU A 23 4.72 16.13 17.94
N GLY A 24 6.04 16.00 17.99
CA GLY A 24 6.77 15.03 17.16
C GLY A 24 6.37 13.58 17.41
N GLN A 25 6.11 13.22 18.67
CA GLN A 25 5.58 11.89 19.02
C GLN A 25 4.20 11.65 18.41
N LEU A 26 3.28 12.62 18.54
CA LEU A 26 1.94 12.52 17.94
C LEU A 26 2.01 12.39 16.41
N LEU A 27 2.85 13.19 15.75
CA LEU A 27 3.04 13.11 14.30
C LEU A 27 3.61 11.75 13.86
N LEU A 28 4.54 11.18 14.65
CA LEU A 28 5.07 9.85 14.40
C LEU A 28 3.99 8.77 14.53
N GLU A 29 3.19 8.82 15.59
CA GLU A 29 2.06 7.90 15.82
C GLU A 29 1.05 7.96 14.67
N GLU A 30 0.64 9.17 14.25
CA GLU A 30 -0.23 9.35 13.09
C GLU A 30 0.38 8.78 11.80
N GLY A 31 1.69 8.98 11.60
CA GLY A 31 2.42 8.45 10.46
C GLY A 31 2.41 6.92 10.43
N ILE A 32 2.67 6.29 11.58
CA ILE A 32 2.64 4.83 11.74
C ILE A 32 1.22 4.31 11.49
N GLU A 33 0.19 4.94 12.05
CA GLU A 33 -1.20 4.51 11.86
C GLU A 33 -1.62 4.60 10.38
N LYS A 34 -1.28 5.71 9.70
CA LYS A 34 -1.53 5.87 8.26
C LYS A 34 -0.79 4.81 7.45
N GLY A 35 0.50 4.61 7.72
CA GLY A 35 1.31 3.60 7.03
C GLY A 35 0.78 2.17 7.23
N MET A 36 0.33 1.83 8.44
CA MET A 36 -0.27 0.53 8.72
C MET A 36 -1.59 0.34 7.97
N LYS A 37 -2.47 1.34 7.94
CA LYS A 37 -3.73 1.30 7.18
C LYS A 37 -3.50 1.12 5.68
N GLU A 38 -2.55 1.87 5.11
CA GLU A 38 -2.19 1.74 3.70
C GLU A 38 -1.55 0.39 3.38
N GLY A 39 -0.68 -0.10 4.29
CA GLY A 39 -0.06 -1.41 4.19
C GLY A 39 -1.09 -2.55 4.18
N ILE A 40 -2.06 -2.53 5.11
CA ILE A 40 -3.15 -3.51 5.16
C ILE A 40 -3.96 -3.47 3.87
N LYS A 41 -4.38 -2.27 3.43
CA LYS A 41 -5.16 -2.11 2.20
C LYS A 41 -4.42 -2.65 0.96
N THR A 42 -3.11 -2.39 0.87
CA THR A 42 -2.27 -2.87 -0.23
C THR A 42 -2.15 -4.39 -0.17
N GLY A 43 -1.88 -4.95 1.01
CA GLY A 43 -1.79 -6.39 1.21
C GLY A 43 -3.10 -7.12 0.90
N GLU A 44 -4.25 -6.56 1.26
CA GLU A 44 -5.57 -7.11 0.90
C GLU A 44 -5.79 -7.13 -0.62
N GLN A 45 -5.40 -6.07 -1.32
CA GLN A 45 -5.51 -6.02 -2.78
C GLN A 45 -4.58 -7.05 -3.45
N GLU A 46 -3.33 -7.14 -3.00
CA GLU A 46 -2.40 -8.15 -3.52
C GLU A 46 -2.87 -9.57 -3.23
N ALA A 47 -3.40 -9.84 -2.03
CA ALA A 47 -3.97 -11.13 -1.67
C ALA A 47 -5.14 -11.50 -2.58
N LYS A 48 -6.05 -10.54 -2.87
CA LYS A 48 -7.15 -10.75 -3.82
C LYS A 48 -6.63 -11.12 -5.21
N LEU A 49 -5.63 -10.41 -5.72
CA LEU A 49 -5.03 -10.69 -7.04
C LEU A 49 -4.35 -12.07 -7.08
N ASN A 50 -3.62 -12.43 -6.03
CA ASN A 50 -2.97 -13.74 -5.92
C ASN A 50 -3.98 -14.88 -5.83
N ASN A 51 -5.03 -14.71 -5.03
CA ASN A 51 -6.13 -15.67 -4.97
C ASN A 51 -6.83 -15.82 -6.33
N ALA A 52 -7.01 -14.73 -7.07
CA ALA A 52 -7.57 -14.78 -8.41
C ALA A 52 -6.69 -15.59 -9.36
N ARG A 53 -5.37 -15.33 -9.37
CA ARG A 53 -4.40 -16.07 -10.19
C ARG A 53 -4.45 -17.58 -9.92
N ASN A 54 -4.49 -17.97 -8.65
CA ASN A 54 -4.52 -19.39 -8.23
C ASN A 54 -5.81 -20.11 -8.65
N LEU A 55 -6.91 -19.36 -8.86
CA LEU A 55 -8.20 -19.93 -9.23
C LEU A 55 -8.46 -19.95 -10.73
N LEU A 56 -7.62 -19.29 -11.56
CA LEU A 56 -7.82 -19.20 -13.01
C LEU A 56 -7.84 -20.56 -13.74
N ASP A 57 -7.23 -21.60 -13.16
CA ASP A 57 -7.22 -22.97 -13.71
C ASP A 57 -8.42 -23.82 -13.26
N ILE A 58 -9.18 -23.34 -12.27
CA ILE A 58 -10.22 -24.12 -11.59
C ILE A 58 -11.60 -23.52 -11.88
N LEU A 59 -11.69 -22.19 -11.96
CA LEU A 59 -12.94 -21.44 -12.06
C LEU A 59 -12.95 -20.53 -13.30
N ASP A 60 -14.15 -20.17 -13.74
CA ASP A 60 -14.31 -19.17 -14.79
C ASP A 60 -14.09 -17.74 -14.26
N GLU A 61 -13.79 -16.81 -15.16
CA GLU A 61 -13.46 -15.43 -14.81
C GLU A 61 -14.59 -14.72 -14.06
N LYS A 62 -15.85 -15.09 -14.34
CA LYS A 62 -17.03 -14.50 -13.70
C LYS A 62 -17.15 -14.93 -12.24
N MET A 63 -17.02 -16.22 -11.95
CA MET A 63 -17.06 -16.74 -10.58
C MET A 63 -15.90 -16.21 -9.75
N ILE A 64 -14.71 -16.07 -10.34
CA ILE A 64 -13.53 -15.50 -9.64
C ILE A 64 -13.80 -14.03 -9.28
N ALA A 65 -14.31 -13.24 -10.22
CA ALA A 65 -14.64 -11.84 -9.99
C ALA A 65 -15.67 -11.67 -8.86
N GLU A 66 -16.75 -12.47 -8.88
CA GLU A 66 -17.81 -12.44 -7.88
C GLU A 66 -17.30 -12.88 -6.50
N ARG A 67 -16.60 -14.01 -6.41
CA ARG A 67 -16.16 -14.60 -5.13
C ARG A 67 -15.07 -13.81 -4.42
N ILE A 68 -14.15 -13.21 -5.18
CA ILE A 68 -13.03 -12.44 -4.62
C ILE A 68 -13.40 -10.96 -4.45
N GLY A 69 -14.44 -10.50 -5.14
CA GLY A 69 -14.82 -9.09 -5.20
C GLY A 69 -13.79 -8.28 -5.98
N LEU A 70 -13.42 -8.78 -7.16
CA LEU A 70 -12.58 -8.06 -8.13
C LEU A 70 -13.40 -7.71 -9.37
N PRO A 71 -13.08 -6.60 -10.06
CA PRO A 71 -13.67 -6.32 -11.36
C PRO A 71 -13.39 -7.44 -12.36
N LEU A 72 -14.39 -7.82 -13.15
CA LEU A 72 -14.26 -8.86 -14.18
C LEU A 72 -13.12 -8.55 -15.17
N GLU A 73 -12.94 -7.27 -15.51
CA GLU A 73 -11.86 -6.82 -16.37
C GLU A 73 -10.47 -7.12 -15.79
N THR A 74 -10.30 -6.96 -14.47
CA THR A 74 -9.05 -7.29 -13.78
C THR A 74 -8.74 -8.77 -13.90
N VAL A 75 -9.73 -9.65 -13.66
CA VAL A 75 -9.55 -11.10 -13.78
C VAL A 75 -9.21 -11.51 -15.22
N ARG A 76 -9.89 -10.91 -16.21
CA ARG A 76 -9.57 -11.10 -17.63
C ARG A 76 -8.15 -10.71 -17.99
N LYS A 77 -7.66 -9.59 -17.44
CA LYS A 77 -6.29 -9.14 -17.65
C LYS A 77 -5.30 -10.14 -17.06
N LEU A 78 -5.53 -10.62 -15.84
CA LEU A 78 -4.69 -11.61 -15.18
C LEU A 78 -4.58 -12.91 -16.00
N LYS A 79 -5.69 -13.37 -16.57
CA LYS A 79 -5.68 -14.56 -17.44
C LYS A 79 -4.87 -14.34 -18.72
N LYS A 80 -5.04 -13.19 -19.38
CA LYS A 80 -4.24 -12.82 -20.57
C LYS A 80 -2.74 -12.71 -20.25
N GLU A 81 -2.37 -12.23 -19.06
CA GLU A 81 -0.97 -12.15 -18.63
C GLU A 81 -0.35 -13.52 -18.39
N ARG A 82 -1.14 -14.48 -17.92
CA ARG A 82 -0.72 -15.87 -17.69
C ARG A 82 -0.59 -16.69 -18.97
N ASP A 83 -1.51 -16.49 -19.91
CA ASP A 83 -1.57 -17.25 -21.17
C ASP A 83 -0.66 -16.66 -22.27
N ARG A 84 0.18 -15.66 -21.93
CA ARG A 84 1.23 -15.08 -22.79
C ARG A 84 2.55 -15.81 -22.60
#